data_AF-X1ILR3-F1
#
_entry.id   AF-X1ILR3-F1
#
_cell.length_a   1.000
_cell.length_b   1.000
_cell.length_c   1.000
_cell.angle_alpha   90.00
_cell.angle_beta   90.00
_cell.angle_gamma   90.00
#
_symmetry.space_group_name_H-M   'P 1'
#
loop_
_entity.id
_entity.type
_entity.pdbx_description
1 polymer ?
#
loop_
_entity_poly.entity_id
_entity_poly.type
_entity_poly.pdbx_seq_one_letter_code
_entity_poly.pdbx_strand_id
1 'polypeptide(L)' 'LGEGEVDIPAYVAKLKEIGYTYVLTIEREGGTSRIPDITKAKALLERLRDQG' A
#
# COMPACT_ATOMS: atom_id res chain seq x y z
N LEU A 1 -1.12 -6.73 -0.49
CA LEU A 1 -0.10 -5.69 -0.19
C LEU A 1 0.47 -5.99 1.18
N GLY A 2 1.79 -6.01 1.36
CA GLY A 2 2.42 -6.32 2.65
C GLY A 2 2.49 -7.81 3.03
N GLU A 3 2.08 -8.69 2.12
CA GLU A 3 2.17 -10.16 2.28
C GLU A 3 3.24 -10.78 1.35
N GLY A 4 3.89 -9.96 0.51
CA GLY A 4 4.96 -10.38 -0.40
C GLY A 4 6.32 -9.86 0.07
N GLU A 5 7.31 -9.96 -0.80
CA GLU A 5 8.71 -9.64 -0.48
C GLU A 5 9.03 -8.13 -0.48
N VAL A 6 8.12 -7.30 -0.98
CA VAL A 6 8.33 -5.85 -1.04
C VAL A 6 8.17 -5.23 0.36
N ASP A 7 9.17 -4.47 0.80
CA ASP A 7 9.11 -3.62 1.99
C ASP A 7 8.21 -2.40 1.74
N ILE A 8 6.91 -2.59 1.91
CA ILE A 8 5.91 -1.53 1.71
C ILE A 8 6.13 -0.33 2.64
N PRO A 9 6.46 -0.49 3.95
CA PRO A 9 6.83 0.64 4.79
C PRO A 9 7.98 1.49 4.21
N ALA A 10 9.09 0.88 3.80
CA ALA A 10 10.21 1.61 3.21
C ALA A 10 9.84 2.29 1.88
N TYR A 11 9.02 1.62 1.06
CA TYR A 11 8.52 2.19 -0.20
C TYR A 11 7.69 3.45 0.04
N VAL A 12 6.74 3.41 0.97
CA VAL A 12 5.91 4.59 1.32
C VAL A 12 6.76 5.70 1.94
N ALA A 13 7.71 5.36 2.81
CA ALA A 13 8.63 6.34 3.39
C ALA A 13 9.44 7.07 2.30
N LYS A 14 9.92 6.35 1.28
CA LYS A 14 10.66 6.97 0.18
C LYS A 14 9.78 7.90 -0.67
N LEU A 15 8.52 7.52 -0.92
CA LEU A 15 7.57 8.38 -1.63
C LEU A 15 7.31 9.69 -0.88
N LYS A 16 7.18 9.63 0.46
CA LYS A 16 7.10 10.83 1.30
C LYS A 16 8.37 11.67 1.22
N GLU A 17 9.54 11.05 1.32
CA GLU A 17 10.85 11.72 1.26
C GLU A 17 11.03 12.54 -0.03
N ILE A 18 10.60 12.00 -1.17
CA ILE A 18 10.70 12.70 -2.46
C ILE A 18 9.56 13.68 -2.73
N GLY A 19 8.62 13.86 -1.79
CA GLY A 19 7.50 14.79 -1.92
C GLY A 19 6.41 14.34 -2.90
N TYR A 20 6.19 13.04 -3.07
CA TYR A 20 5.13 12.52 -3.92
C TYR A 20 3.74 12.74 -3.29
N THR A 21 2.85 13.45 -3.98
CA THR A 21 1.52 13.84 -3.48
C THR A 21 0.35 13.38 -4.36
N TYR A 22 0.62 12.52 -5.34
CA TYR A 22 -0.39 12.00 -6.27
C TYR A 22 -0.98 10.67 -5.81
N VAL A 23 -1.84 10.09 -6.64
CA VAL A 23 -2.63 8.89 -6.31
C VAL A 23 -1.77 7.63 -6.25
N LEU A 24 -2.02 6.79 -5.25
CA LEU A 24 -1.52 5.41 -5.19
C LEU A 24 -2.67 4.45 -5.45
N THR A 25 -2.54 3.64 -6.51
CA THR A 25 -3.56 2.67 -6.92
C THR A 25 -3.21 1.28 -6.39
N ILE A 26 -4.18 0.59 -5.80
CA ILE A 26 -4.05 -0.82 -5.44
C ILE A 26 -4.52 -1.65 -6.62
N GLU A 27 -3.60 -2.40 -7.22
CA GLU A 27 -3.89 -3.37 -8.26
C GLU A 27 -3.84 -4.79 -7.70
N ARG A 28 -4.90 -5.57 -7.92
CA ARG A 28 -5.02 -6.96 -7.46
C ARG A 28 -5.39 -7.85 -8.64
N GLU A 29 -4.41 -8.61 -9.13
CA GLU A 29 -4.53 -9.36 -10.39
C GLU A 29 -4.82 -10.87 -10.22
N GLY A 30 -4.77 -11.40 -8.99
CA GLY A 30 -4.90 -12.84 -8.73
C GLY A 30 -5.68 -13.19 -7.47
N GLY A 31 -5.70 -14.48 -7.12
CA GLY A 31 -6.41 -15.02 -5.95
C GLY A 31 -7.93 -15.08 -6.11
N THR A 32 -8.61 -15.57 -5.07
CA THR A 32 -10.07 -15.80 -5.08
C THR A 32 -10.87 -14.82 -4.21
N SER A 33 -10.19 -14.02 -3.37
CA SER A 33 -10.82 -13.17 -2.35
C SER A 33 -10.54 -11.68 -2.57
N ARG A 34 -10.97 -11.14 -3.72
CA ARG A 34 -10.61 -9.78 -4.16
C ARG A 34 -11.00 -8.66 -3.18
N ILE A 35 -12.23 -8.65 -2.66
CA ILE A 35 -12.71 -7.58 -1.76
C ILE A 35 -11.95 -7.58 -0.42
N PRO A 36 -11.82 -8.71 0.29
CA PRO A 36 -11.00 -8.78 1.50
C PRO A 36 -9.54 -8.37 1.28
N ASP A 37 -8.91 -8.83 0.19
CA ASP A 37 -7.51 -8.52 -0.13
C ASP A 37 -7.30 -7.01 -0.31
N ILE A 38 -8.17 -6.36 -1.10
CA ILE A 38 -8.10 -4.91 -1.35
C ILE A 38 -8.38 -4.12 -0.08
N THR A 39 -9.35 -4.55 0.74
CA THR A 39 -9.69 -3.86 2.00
C THR A 39 -8.50 -3.90 2.98
N LYS A 40 -7.86 -5.06 3.13
CA LYS A 40 -6.65 -5.19 3.96
C LYS A 40 -5.49 -4.35 3.43
N ALA A 41 -5.27 -4.38 2.12
CA ALA A 41 -4.22 -3.59 1.47
C ALA A 41 -4.44 -2.08 1.67
N LYS A 42 -5.69 -1.62 1.52
CA LYS A 42 -6.08 -0.24 1.76
C LYS A 42 -5.80 0.18 3.20
N ALA A 43 -6.24 -0.62 4.18
CA ALA A 43 -6.02 -0.31 5.59
C ALA A 43 -4.52 -0.20 5.95
N LEU A 44 -3.68 -1.09 5.40
CA LEU A 44 -2.23 -1.01 5.56
C LEU A 44 -1.67 0.29 4.95
N LEU A 45 -2.07 0.62 3.72
CA LEU A 45 -1.58 1.79 3.02
C LEU A 45 -2.01 3.09 3.71
N GLU A 46 -3.25 3.18 4.18
CA GLU A 46 -3.76 4.32 4.97
C GLU A 46 -2.96 4.49 6.26
N ARG A 47 -2.68 3.41 6.99
CA ARG A 47 -1.84 3.45 8.20
C ARG A 47 -0.45 4.04 7.92
N LEU A 48 0.20 3.60 6.83
CA LEU A 48 1.53 4.06 6.47
C LEU A 48 1.53 5.51 5.92
N ARG A 49 0.48 5.89 5.18
CA ARG A 49 0.29 7.26 4.70
C ARG A 49 0.11 8.23 5.87
N ASP A 50 -0.69 7.86 6.86
CA ASP A 50 -1.05 8.75 7.98
C ASP A 50 -0.01 8.70 9.14
N GLN A 51 0.94 7.76 9.09
CA GLN A 51 2.08 7.72 10.01
C GLN A 51 3.16 8.73 9.60
N GLY A 52 3.26 9.84 10.35
CA GLY A 52 4.30 10.86 10.17
C GLY A 52 3.90 11.95 9.20
#